data_AF-A0A4S4FE57-F1
#
_entry.id   AF-A0A4S4FE57-F1
#
_cell.length_a   1.000
_cell.length_b   1.000
_cell.length_c   1.000
_cell.angle_alpha   90.00
_cell.angle_beta   90.00
_cell.angle_gamma   90.00
#
_symmetry.space_group_name_H-M   'P 1'
#
loop_
_entity.id
_entity.type
_entity.pdbx_description
1 polymer ?
#
loop_
_entity_poly.entity_id
_entity_poly.type
_entity_poly.pdbx_seq_one_letter_code
_entity_poly.pdbx_strand_id
1 'polypeptide(L)'
;MTTPPFDAPTAADIARVSEQLGRPARDVIGISARTAAGDPTVVSTAPRLADGTPFPTLYYLSSPAATAAISHLEADGVMRELNARLEAEPELAAAYRTAHEAYIADRESIAVVPELAGVSAGGMPTRVKCLHALAAHSLAAGPGVNPIGDIALELATWSPDDDAAPDDDAVPEGAASGADGSAG
;
A
#
# COMPACT_ATOMS: atom_id res chain seq x y z
N MET A 1 -0.46 12.22 -4.35
CA MET A 1 -0.04 11.32 -5.44
C MET A 1 1.38 11.68 -5.78
N THR A 2 2.30 10.73 -5.63
CA THR A 2 3.74 10.95 -5.77
C THR A 2 4.38 9.69 -6.36
N THR A 3 4.94 9.80 -7.57
CA THR A 3 5.83 8.83 -8.22
C THR A 3 7.28 9.35 -8.17
N PRO A 4 8.31 8.55 -8.55
CA PRO A 4 9.69 8.99 -8.50
C PRO A 4 9.96 10.29 -9.32
N PRO A 5 10.94 11.12 -8.90
CA PRO A 5 11.79 10.96 -7.71
C PRO A 5 11.06 11.29 -6.41
N PHE A 6 11.45 10.63 -5.32
CA PHE A 6 10.86 10.84 -3.99
C PHE A 6 11.71 11.75 -3.11
N ASP A 7 11.05 12.57 -2.31
CA ASP A 7 11.68 13.16 -1.13
C ASP A 7 11.95 12.06 -0.09
N ALA A 8 13.09 12.19 0.60
CA ALA A 8 13.44 11.26 1.67
C ALA A 8 12.37 11.30 2.78
N PRO A 9 11.92 10.14 3.29
CA PRO A 9 10.95 10.09 4.37
C PRO A 9 11.55 10.71 5.64
N THR A 10 10.73 11.46 6.39
CA THR A 10 11.17 12.01 7.68
C THR A 10 11.25 10.90 8.73
N ALA A 11 11.92 11.17 9.85
CA ALA A 11 11.93 10.24 10.98
C ALA A 11 10.51 9.98 11.54
N ALA A 12 9.64 11.00 11.49
CA ALA A 12 8.24 10.86 11.88
C ALA A 12 7.47 9.94 10.92
N ASP A 13 7.71 10.04 9.62
CA ASP A 13 7.11 9.13 8.64
C ASP A 13 7.52 7.67 8.90
N ILE A 14 8.80 7.42 9.14
CA ILE A 14 9.30 6.06 9.43
C ILE A 14 8.71 5.51 10.72
N ALA A 15 8.60 6.33 11.77
CA ALA A 15 7.97 5.92 13.04
C ALA A 15 6.51 5.55 12.82
N ARG A 16 5.74 6.42 12.15
CA ARG A 16 4.31 6.21 11.87
C ARG A 16 4.07 4.97 11.03
N VAL A 17 4.83 4.78 9.95
CA VAL A 17 4.73 3.57 9.12
C VAL A 17 5.09 2.32 9.93
N SER A 18 6.09 2.39 10.80
CA SER A 18 6.47 1.24 11.64
C SER A 18 5.36 0.82 12.60
N GLU A 19 4.66 1.80 13.19
CA GLU A 19 3.47 1.57 14.02
C GLU A 19 2.35 0.92 13.21
N GLN A 20 2.02 1.48 12.05
CA GLN A 20 1.00 0.97 11.14
C GLN A 20 1.26 -0.48 10.71
N LEU A 21 2.52 -0.83 10.45
CA LEU A 21 2.92 -2.18 10.06
C LEU A 21 3.09 -3.15 11.24
N GLY A 22 3.07 -2.66 12.48
CA GLY A 22 3.38 -3.44 13.68
C GLY A 22 4.82 -3.98 13.72
N ARG A 23 5.73 -3.43 12.90
CA ARG A 23 7.14 -3.83 12.80
C ARG A 23 7.98 -2.68 12.23
N PRO A 24 9.31 -2.65 12.46
CA PRO A 24 10.16 -1.62 11.88
C PRO A 24 10.03 -1.55 10.35
N ALA A 25 9.72 -0.37 9.83
CA ALA A 25 9.75 -0.08 8.40
C ALA A 25 11.19 -0.14 7.89
N ARG A 26 11.42 -0.81 6.76
CA ARG A 26 12.75 -1.05 6.20
C ARG A 26 12.82 -0.55 4.77
N ASP A 27 13.97 0.02 4.42
CA ASP A 27 14.32 0.43 3.05
C ASP A 27 13.24 1.32 2.38
N VAL A 28 12.54 2.12 3.19
CA VAL A 28 11.58 3.12 2.72
C VAL A 28 12.36 4.29 2.12
N ILE A 29 12.07 4.60 0.87
CA ILE A 29 12.72 5.66 0.10
C ILE A 29 11.79 6.85 -0.16
N GLY A 30 10.52 6.77 0.21
CA GLY A 30 9.55 7.85 0.08
C GLY A 30 8.15 7.49 0.59
N ILE A 31 7.30 8.51 0.74
CA ILE A 31 5.86 8.36 1.03
C ILE A 31 5.07 8.76 -0.22
N SER A 32 4.45 7.78 -0.87
CA SER A 32 3.81 7.95 -2.18
C SER A 32 2.39 8.52 -2.08
N ALA A 33 1.72 8.26 -0.95
CA ALA A 33 0.38 8.75 -0.68
C ALA A 33 0.16 8.96 0.82
N ARG A 34 -0.67 9.95 1.13
CA ARG A 34 -1.10 10.31 2.48
C ARG A 34 -2.61 10.50 2.51
N THR A 35 -3.22 10.37 3.68
CA THR A 35 -4.60 10.79 3.94
C THR A 35 -4.70 12.32 3.96
N ALA A 36 -5.91 12.86 4.00
CA ALA A 36 -6.14 14.30 4.17
C ALA A 36 -5.57 14.85 5.49
N ALA A 37 -5.47 14.00 6.53
CA ALA A 37 -4.82 14.34 7.80
C ALA A 37 -3.28 14.31 7.74
N GLY A 38 -2.69 13.85 6.61
CA GLY A 38 -1.25 13.78 6.40
C GLY A 38 -0.60 12.45 6.81
N ASP A 39 -1.39 11.50 7.30
CA ASP A 39 -0.90 10.18 7.71
C ASP A 39 -0.43 9.38 6.48
N PRO A 40 0.75 8.72 6.53
CA PRO A 40 1.20 7.84 5.46
C PRO A 40 0.17 6.76 5.14
N THR A 41 -0.19 6.62 3.87
CA THR A 41 -1.06 5.56 3.39
C THR A 41 -0.26 4.56 2.56
N VAL A 42 0.60 5.05 1.67
CA VAL A 42 1.46 4.25 0.80
C VAL A 42 2.90 4.67 0.96
N VAL A 43 3.77 3.68 1.14
CA VAL A 43 5.22 3.87 1.14
C VAL A 43 5.84 3.37 -0.15
N SER A 44 6.94 4.01 -0.55
CA SER A 44 7.83 3.53 -1.60
C SER A 44 9.04 2.85 -0.99
N THR A 45 9.39 1.65 -1.45
CA THR A 45 10.56 0.91 -0.96
C THR A 45 11.60 0.69 -2.05
N ALA A 46 12.86 0.55 -1.66
CA ALA A 46 13.95 0.31 -2.59
C ALA A 46 13.75 -1.01 -3.37
N PRO A 47 14.02 -1.06 -4.69
CA PRO A 47 13.91 -2.29 -5.49
C PRO A 47 14.86 -3.41 -5.05
N ARG A 48 15.89 -3.07 -4.27
CA ARG A 48 16.79 -3.99 -3.59
C ARG A 48 16.99 -3.51 -2.16
N LEU A 49 16.75 -4.40 -1.19
CA LEU A 49 16.90 -4.09 0.23
C LEU A 49 18.38 -3.97 0.61
N ALA A 50 18.67 -3.39 1.79
CA ALA A 50 20.04 -3.24 2.29
C ALA A 50 20.80 -4.57 2.46
N ASP A 51 20.10 -5.70 2.65
CA ASP A 51 20.71 -7.04 2.70
C ASP A 51 20.99 -7.64 1.32
N GLY A 52 20.68 -6.91 0.25
CA GLY A 52 20.86 -7.32 -1.14
C GLY A 52 19.66 -8.06 -1.74
N THR A 53 18.62 -8.37 -0.96
CA THR A 53 17.42 -9.08 -1.44
C THR A 53 16.64 -8.25 -2.47
N PRO A 54 16.33 -8.78 -3.67
CA PRO A 54 15.40 -8.14 -4.59
C PRO A 54 14.00 -8.00 -3.97
N PHE A 55 13.42 -6.81 -4.07
CA PHE A 55 12.08 -6.52 -3.55
C PHE A 55 11.18 -5.97 -4.66
N PRO A 56 10.24 -6.78 -5.19
CA PRO A 56 9.46 -6.40 -6.38
C PRO A 56 8.47 -5.27 -6.13
N THR A 57 8.03 -5.09 -4.88
CA THR A 57 6.94 -4.21 -4.49
C THR A 57 7.46 -2.80 -4.18
N LEU A 58 7.50 -1.92 -5.17
CA LEU A 58 7.80 -0.51 -5.00
C LEU A 58 6.78 0.19 -4.09
N TYR A 59 5.49 0.15 -4.44
CA TYR A 59 4.40 0.78 -3.69
C TYR A 59 3.75 -0.21 -2.72
N TYR A 60 3.75 0.10 -1.42
CA TYR A 60 3.23 -0.76 -0.37
C TYR A 60 2.20 -0.02 0.49
N LEU A 61 1.00 -0.57 0.61
CA LEU A 61 -0.08 -0.04 1.44
C LEU A 61 0.26 -0.29 2.92
N SER A 62 0.34 0.80 3.69
CA SER A 62 0.73 0.77 5.11
C SER A 62 -0.43 1.13 6.04
N SER A 63 -1.37 2.00 5.61
CA SER A 63 -2.52 2.38 6.45
C SER A 63 -3.32 1.13 6.86
N PRO A 64 -3.54 0.91 8.18
CA PRO A 64 -4.34 -0.21 8.67
C PRO A 64 -5.79 -0.17 8.19
N ALA A 65 -6.40 1.02 8.15
CA ALA A 65 -7.78 1.20 7.72
C ALA A 65 -7.94 0.88 6.22
N ALA A 66 -7.06 1.41 5.38
CA ALA A 66 -7.03 1.09 3.95
C ALA A 66 -6.78 -0.42 3.72
N THR A 67 -5.83 -1.00 4.47
CA THR A 67 -5.51 -2.44 4.37
C THR A 67 -6.69 -3.32 4.76
N ALA A 68 -7.43 -2.94 5.80
CA ALA A 68 -8.62 -3.66 6.24
C ALA A 68 -9.74 -3.59 5.20
N ALA A 69 -9.99 -2.41 4.62
CA ALA A 69 -11.00 -2.24 3.58
C ALA A 69 -10.69 -3.05 2.32
N ILE A 70 -9.44 -3.01 1.85
CA ILE A 70 -9.02 -3.81 0.68
C ILE A 70 -9.07 -5.32 0.99
N SER A 71 -8.71 -5.74 2.20
CA SER A 71 -8.82 -7.14 2.63
C SER A 71 -10.25 -7.66 2.60
N HIS A 72 -11.24 -6.83 2.93
CA HIS A 72 -12.65 -7.20 2.81
C HIS A 72 -13.03 -7.48 1.36
N LEU A 73 -12.63 -6.62 0.42
CA LEU A 73 -12.88 -6.85 -1.02
C LEU A 73 -12.26 -8.16 -1.52
N GLU A 74 -11.04 -8.46 -1.09
CA GLU A 74 -10.38 -9.73 -1.43
C GLU A 74 -11.15 -10.93 -0.88
N ALA A 75 -11.64 -10.86 0.36
CA ALA A 75 -12.43 -11.90 1.00
C ALA A 75 -13.81 -12.10 0.33
N ASP A 76 -14.44 -11.02 -0.11
CA ASP A 76 -15.74 -11.03 -0.81
C ASP A 76 -15.62 -11.56 -2.25
N GLY A 77 -14.40 -11.79 -2.74
CA GLY A 77 -14.15 -12.43 -4.03
C GLY A 77 -14.08 -11.46 -5.21
N VAL A 78 -13.94 -10.15 -4.95
CA VAL A 78 -13.83 -9.10 -5.97
C VAL A 78 -12.69 -9.37 -6.96
N MET A 79 -11.58 -9.97 -6.51
CA MET A 79 -10.50 -10.36 -7.41
C MET A 79 -10.95 -11.34 -8.49
N ARG A 80 -11.87 -12.27 -8.19
CA ARG A 80 -12.39 -13.23 -9.18
C ARG A 80 -13.17 -12.52 -10.28
N GLU A 81 -13.99 -11.55 -9.89
CA GLU A 81 -14.79 -10.74 -10.80
C GLU A 81 -13.89 -9.87 -11.68
N LEU A 82 -12.88 -9.22 -11.10
CA LEU A 82 -11.92 -8.40 -11.85
C LEU A 82 -11.07 -9.21 -12.83
N ASN A 83 -10.69 -10.45 -12.48
CA ASN A 83 -10.04 -11.36 -13.42
C ASN A 83 -10.97 -11.72 -14.58
N ALA A 84 -12.25 -12.02 -14.33
CA ALA A 84 -13.23 -12.28 -15.39
C ALA A 84 -13.43 -11.06 -16.30
N ARG A 85 -13.41 -9.84 -15.75
CA ARG A 85 -13.44 -8.60 -16.53
C ARG A 85 -12.18 -8.43 -17.39
N LEU A 86 -10.99 -8.72 -16.86
CA LEU A 86 -9.75 -8.68 -17.66
C LEU A 86 -9.78 -9.64 -18.87
N GLU A 87 -10.44 -10.79 -18.74
CA GLU A 87 -10.63 -11.73 -19.85
C GLU A 87 -11.66 -11.22 -20.88
N ALA A 88 -12.71 -10.53 -20.43
CA ALA A 88 -13.84 -10.11 -21.26
C ALA A 88 -13.70 -8.71 -21.87
N GLU A 89 -12.92 -7.81 -21.26
CA GLU A 89 -12.83 -6.38 -21.60
C GLU A 89 -11.41 -6.04 -22.14
N PRO A 90 -11.19 -6.03 -23.47
CA PRO A 90 -9.86 -5.81 -24.05
C PRO A 90 -9.26 -4.45 -23.72
N GLU A 91 -10.09 -3.41 -23.57
CA GLU A 91 -9.67 -2.05 -23.22
C GLU A 91 -9.15 -1.99 -21.77
N LEU A 92 -9.84 -2.65 -20.83
CA LEU A 92 -9.39 -2.78 -19.44
C LEU A 92 -8.03 -3.50 -19.38
N ALA A 93 -7.89 -4.61 -20.11
CA ALA A 93 -6.64 -5.35 -20.18
C ALA A 93 -5.49 -4.52 -20.81
N ALA A 94 -5.79 -3.66 -21.78
CA ALA A 94 -4.81 -2.76 -22.38
C ALA A 94 -4.37 -1.64 -21.41
N ALA A 95 -5.32 -1.05 -20.69
CA ALA A 95 -5.03 -0.07 -19.65
C ALA A 95 -4.21 -0.70 -18.50
N TYR A 96 -4.53 -1.93 -18.09
CA TYR A 96 -3.78 -2.65 -17.05
C TYR A 96 -2.36 -3.04 -17.50
N ARG A 97 -2.13 -3.30 -18.79
CA ARG A 97 -0.77 -3.41 -19.37
C ARG A 97 -0.02 -2.08 -19.34
N THR A 98 -0.68 -0.97 -19.60
CA THR A 98 -0.07 0.36 -19.51
C THR A 98 0.34 0.67 -18.06
N ALA A 99 -0.52 0.33 -17.08
CA ALA A 99 -0.22 0.45 -15.66
C ALA A 99 1.03 -0.37 -15.26
N HIS A 100 1.15 -1.59 -15.80
CA HIS A 100 2.30 -2.46 -15.59
C HIS A 100 3.61 -1.84 -16.09
N GLU A 101 3.60 -1.27 -17.29
CA GLU A 101 4.77 -0.61 -17.88
C GLU A 101 5.16 0.63 -17.09
N ALA A 102 4.19 1.45 -16.69
CA ALA A 102 4.43 2.63 -15.83
C ALA A 102 5.06 2.24 -14.49
N TYR A 103 4.54 1.19 -13.85
CA TYR A 103 5.10 0.67 -12.59
C TYR A 103 6.57 0.25 -12.73
N ILE A 104 6.90 -0.44 -13.82
CA ILE A 104 8.28 -0.88 -14.09
C ILE A 104 9.17 0.34 -14.32
N ALA A 105 8.71 1.30 -15.12
CA ALA A 105 9.45 2.53 -15.40
C ALA A 105 9.77 3.30 -14.12
N ASP A 106 8.79 3.47 -13.22
CA ASP A 106 8.99 4.09 -11.91
C ASP A 106 10.07 3.34 -11.12
N ARG A 107 9.96 2.01 -11.02
CA ARG A 107 10.92 1.20 -10.25
C ARG A 107 12.33 1.24 -10.83
N GLU A 108 12.46 1.13 -12.14
CA GLU A 108 13.74 1.11 -12.83
C GLU A 108 14.41 2.50 -12.86
N SER A 109 13.65 3.58 -12.71
CA SER A 109 14.19 4.93 -12.51
C SER A 109 14.99 5.06 -11.20
N ILE A 110 14.72 4.19 -10.22
CA ILE A 110 15.41 4.14 -8.93
C ILE A 110 16.61 3.20 -9.01
N ALA A 111 16.36 1.95 -9.45
CA ALA A 111 17.41 0.96 -9.65
C ALA A 111 16.93 -0.15 -10.60
N VAL A 112 17.78 -0.51 -11.56
CA VAL A 112 17.57 -1.69 -12.39
C VAL A 112 18.08 -2.93 -11.64
N VAL A 113 17.16 -3.83 -11.31
CA VAL A 113 17.42 -5.10 -10.61
C VAL A 113 17.11 -6.24 -11.58
N PRO A 114 18.13 -6.95 -12.11
CA PRO A 114 17.93 -7.98 -13.14
C PRO A 114 16.92 -9.07 -12.76
N GLU A 115 16.86 -9.44 -11.48
CA GLU A 115 15.93 -10.43 -10.93
C GLU A 115 14.46 -9.99 -11.01
N LEU A 116 14.20 -8.68 -11.18
CA LEU A 116 12.87 -8.08 -11.26
C LEU A 116 12.46 -7.68 -12.69
N ALA A 117 13.29 -7.99 -13.69
CA ALA A 117 13.03 -7.61 -15.08
C ALA A 117 11.65 -8.10 -15.55
N GLY A 118 10.81 -7.19 -16.05
CA GLY A 118 9.45 -7.50 -16.51
C GLY A 118 8.45 -7.88 -15.42
N VAL A 119 8.85 -7.86 -14.14
CA VAL A 119 7.96 -8.17 -13.00
C VAL A 119 7.44 -6.86 -12.42
N SER A 120 6.15 -6.78 -12.10
CA SER A 120 5.57 -5.65 -11.35
C SER A 120 4.93 -6.16 -10.05
N ALA A 121 3.81 -5.58 -9.60
CA ALA A 121 3.10 -6.01 -8.39
C ALA A 121 1.63 -6.37 -8.66
N GLY A 122 0.95 -6.93 -7.67
CA GLY A 122 -0.50 -7.19 -7.74
C GLY A 122 -0.97 -8.21 -8.79
N GLY A 123 -0.06 -8.84 -9.54
CA GLY A 123 -0.38 -9.83 -10.58
C GLY A 123 -0.44 -9.24 -11.99
N MET A 124 -0.18 -7.93 -12.12
CA MET A 124 -0.06 -7.24 -13.40
C MET A 124 0.88 -7.96 -14.38
N PRO A 125 0.60 -7.88 -15.70
CA PRO A 125 -0.56 -7.22 -16.31
C PRO A 125 -1.72 -8.16 -16.65
N THR A 126 -1.61 -9.46 -16.34
CA THR A 126 -2.53 -10.47 -16.88
C THR A 126 -3.55 -10.99 -15.88
N ARG A 127 -3.33 -10.73 -14.58
CA ARG A 127 -4.23 -11.20 -13.51
C ARG A 127 -4.26 -10.24 -12.33
N VAL A 128 -5.26 -10.41 -11.50
CA VAL A 128 -5.37 -9.77 -10.19
C VAL A 128 -5.07 -10.82 -9.13
N LYS A 129 -3.91 -10.70 -8.47
CA LYS A 129 -3.47 -11.62 -7.38
C LYS A 129 -3.55 -11.00 -6.00
N CYS A 130 -3.52 -9.67 -5.92
CA CYS A 130 -3.55 -8.90 -4.67
C CYS A 130 -3.96 -7.46 -4.98
N LEU A 131 -5.06 -7.00 -4.40
CA LEU A 131 -5.60 -5.66 -4.53
C LEU A 131 -4.81 -4.63 -3.74
N HIS A 132 -4.17 -4.98 -2.61
CA HIS A 132 -3.40 -4.01 -1.81
C HIS A 132 -2.30 -3.34 -2.64
N ALA A 133 -1.59 -4.14 -3.45
CA ALA A 133 -0.54 -3.63 -4.33
C ALA A 133 -1.08 -2.76 -5.47
N LEU A 134 -2.28 -3.07 -5.98
CA LEU A 134 -2.88 -2.33 -7.08
C LEU A 134 -3.49 -1.01 -6.60
N ALA A 135 -4.20 -1.03 -5.47
CA ALA A 135 -4.68 0.16 -4.79
C ALA A 135 -3.52 1.07 -4.34
N ALA A 136 -2.43 0.49 -3.82
CA ALA A 136 -1.23 1.28 -3.49
C ALA A 136 -0.64 1.98 -4.72
N HIS A 137 -0.60 1.29 -5.87
CA HIS A 137 -0.13 1.89 -7.11
C HIS A 137 -1.07 3.02 -7.59
N SER A 138 -2.39 2.83 -7.53
CA SER A 138 -3.37 3.90 -7.85
C SER A 138 -3.24 5.11 -6.94
N LEU A 139 -3.11 4.93 -5.63
CA LEU A 139 -2.93 6.04 -4.69
C LEU A 139 -1.62 6.81 -4.93
N ALA A 140 -0.56 6.10 -5.35
CA ALA A 140 0.73 6.70 -5.66
C ALA A 140 0.70 7.46 -7.00
N ALA A 141 0.34 6.77 -8.08
CA ALA A 141 0.41 7.30 -9.45
C ALA A 141 -0.77 8.20 -9.83
N GLY A 142 -1.91 7.99 -9.18
CA GLY A 142 -3.14 8.76 -9.32
C GLY A 142 -4.24 8.07 -10.13
N PRO A 143 -5.48 8.61 -10.04
CA PRO A 143 -6.64 8.07 -10.74
C PRO A 143 -6.40 7.95 -12.25
N GLY A 144 -6.84 6.83 -12.83
CA GLY A 144 -6.74 6.53 -14.24
C GLY A 144 -5.42 5.84 -14.65
N VAL A 145 -4.42 5.75 -13.75
CA VAL A 145 -3.16 5.08 -14.08
C VAL A 145 -3.29 3.57 -13.95
N ASN A 146 -3.92 3.07 -12.88
CA ASN A 146 -4.12 1.65 -12.66
C ASN A 146 -5.61 1.34 -12.48
N PRO A 147 -6.32 0.96 -13.56
CA PRO A 147 -7.78 0.86 -13.52
C PRO A 147 -8.28 -0.18 -12.50
N ILE A 148 -7.51 -1.24 -12.24
CA ILE A 148 -7.90 -2.24 -11.23
C ILE A 148 -7.74 -1.69 -9.81
N GLY A 149 -6.67 -0.92 -9.56
CA GLY A 149 -6.50 -0.25 -8.28
C GLY A 149 -7.58 0.80 -8.06
N ASP A 150 -7.96 1.52 -9.10
CA ASP A 150 -9.01 2.55 -9.04
C ASP A 150 -10.37 1.92 -8.70
N ILE A 151 -10.76 0.84 -9.41
CA ILE A 151 -11.98 0.09 -9.09
C ILE A 151 -11.96 -0.43 -7.64
N ALA A 152 -10.81 -0.91 -7.16
CA ALA A 152 -10.69 -1.39 -5.79
C ALA A 152 -10.88 -0.28 -4.76
N LEU A 153 -10.36 0.93 -5.03
CA LEU A 153 -10.54 2.09 -4.15
C LEU A 153 -11.99 2.60 -4.19
N GLU A 154 -12.64 2.60 -5.35
CA GLU A 154 -14.05 2.99 -5.49
C GLU A 154 -15.01 2.04 -4.75
N LEU A 155 -14.69 0.74 -4.70
CA LEU A 155 -15.48 -0.27 -3.98
C LEU A 155 -15.17 -0.32 -2.48
N ALA A 156 -14.01 0.18 -2.06
CA ALA A 156 -13.59 0.13 -0.67
C ALA A 156 -14.49 1.00 0.20
N THR A 157 -14.73 0.57 1.43
CA THR A 157 -15.44 1.36 2.46
C THR A 157 -14.55 2.43 3.09
N TRP A 158 -13.40 2.73 2.49
CA TRP A 158 -12.37 3.62 2.99
C TRP A 158 -11.96 4.60 1.89
N SER A 159 -11.72 5.85 2.28
CA SER A 159 -11.20 6.91 1.42
C SER A 159 -10.09 7.66 2.14
N PRO A 160 -9.04 8.13 1.44
CA PRO A 160 -8.00 8.96 2.05
C PRO A 160 -8.55 10.28 2.63
N ASP A 161 -9.71 10.75 2.16
CA ASP A 161 -10.33 11.99 2.64
C ASP A 161 -11.13 11.80 3.94
N ASP A 162 -11.64 10.58 4.17
CA ASP A 162 -12.49 10.24 5.33
C ASP A 162 -11.70 9.60 6.48
N ASP A 163 -10.44 9.23 6.25
CA ASP A 163 -9.53 8.67 7.25
C ASP A 163 -8.97 9.79 8.14
N ALA A 164 -9.84 10.30 9.02
CA ALA A 164 -9.41 11.12 10.14
C ALA A 164 -8.48 10.28 11.02
N ALA A 165 -7.30 10.82 11.35
CA ALA A 165 -6.37 10.17 12.26
C ALA A 165 -7.12 9.73 13.53
N PRO A 166 -6.89 8.52 14.06
CA PRO A 166 -7.47 8.15 15.35
C PRO A 166 -7.01 9.19 16.38
N ASP A 167 -7.96 9.74 17.15
CA ASP A 167 -7.65 10.63 18.28
C ASP A 167 -6.61 9.93 19.17
N ASP A 168 -5.44 10.56 19.32
CA ASP A 168 -4.30 10.06 20.13
C ASP A 168 -4.62 10.08 21.65
N ASP A 169 -5.87 10.35 22.03
CA ASP A 169 -6.33 10.52 23.41
C ASP A 169 -7.17 9.34 23.96
N ALA A 170 -7.23 8.20 23.26
CA ALA A 170 -7.82 6.99 23.83
C ALA A 170 -6.84 6.29 24.79
N VAL A 171 -6.56 6.92 25.94
CA VAL A 171 -6.00 6.21 27.10
C VAL A 171 -7.04 5.18 27.54
N PRO A 172 -6.73 3.88 27.60
CA PRO A 172 -7.63 2.94 28.27
C PRO A 172 -7.66 3.27 29.77
N GLU A 173 -8.71 3.94 30.22
CA GLU A 173 -9.07 3.97 31.63
C GLU A 173 -9.38 2.54 32.08
N GLY A 174 -8.48 1.93 32.85
CA GLY A 174 -8.78 0.68 33.51
C GLY A 174 -7.61 -0.26 33.76
N ALA A 175 -6.46 0.24 34.21
CA ALA A 175 -5.49 -0.58 34.92
C ALA A 175 -5.01 0.16 36.17
N ALA A 176 -5.91 0.28 37.15
CA ALA A 176 -5.50 0.60 38.51
C ALA A 176 -4.65 -0.55 39.06
N SER A 177 -3.46 -0.16 39.49
CA SER A 177 -2.38 -0.93 40.09
C SER A 177 -2.63 -1.33 41.56
N GLY A 178 -1.96 -2.41 41.99
CA GLY A 178 -1.44 -2.62 43.36
C GLY A 178 -2.38 -3.37 44.30
N ALA A 179 -2.13 -4.62 44.74
CA ALA A 179 -1.00 -5.18 45.50
C ALA A 179 -0.93 -4.71 46.98
N ASP A 180 -1.41 -5.58 47.89
CA ASP A 180 -0.82 -6.01 49.18
C ASP A 180 -1.90 -6.85 49.91
N GLY A 181 -1.67 -8.03 50.51
CA GLY A 181 -0.51 -8.49 51.26
C GLY A 181 -0.77 -8.33 52.77
N SER A 182 -1.30 -9.37 53.44
CA SER A 182 -0.85 -9.88 54.77
C SER A 182 -1.96 -10.56 55.61
N ALA A 183 -1.60 -11.77 56.05
CA ALA A 183 -1.89 -12.50 57.30
C ALA A 183 -3.17 -12.24 58.13
N GLY A 184 -3.84 -13.36 58.45
CA GLY A 184 -4.80 -13.53 59.54
C GLY A 184 -5.28 -14.97 59.60
#